data_AF-A0A9E2LEI0-F1
#
_entry.id   AF-A0A9E2LEI0-F1
#
_cell.length_a   1.000
_cell.length_b   1.000
_cell.length_c   1.000
_cell.angle_alpha   90.00
_cell.angle_beta   90.00
_cell.angle_gamma   90.00
#
_symmetry.space_group_name_H-M   'P 1'
#
loop_
_entity.id
_entity.type
_entity.pdbx_description
1 polymer ?
#
loop_
_entity_poly.entity_id
_entity_poly.type
_entity_poly.pdbx_seq_one_letter_code
_entity_poly.pdbx_strand_id
1 'polypeptide(L)'
;MATVNLYERISPETIRQLQEQVARFNENRNARNGYYAISIATPYRKYYGLWRVFPEGHPPVFLRTLSNQFTEAVQKAIDLLEYSKVALTWLDNSFFMPYYGNTYDILSFGKYHGKHLAEVYYVDPNYVLWLANKFDPEKKQLKQLVELAKDFALIHSELSPPRKRVYSSSSRFVAKVGEKLEHLSVKIVTARLQVNTYKPDFYIDQFVTA
;
A
#
# COMPACT_ATOMS: atom_id res chain seq x y z
N MET A 1 -20.51 17.63 -4.86
CA MET A 1 -20.41 16.67 -3.74
C MET A 1 -21.83 16.37 -3.26
N ALA A 2 -22.20 15.09 -3.13
CA ALA A 2 -23.52 14.72 -2.63
C ALA A 2 -23.67 15.13 -1.16
N THR A 3 -24.78 15.75 -0.79
CA THR A 3 -25.18 16.00 0.60
C THR A 3 -25.49 14.66 1.26
N VAL A 4 -24.54 14.12 2.02
CA VAL A 4 -24.78 12.89 2.79
C VAL A 4 -25.10 13.26 4.24
N ASN A 5 -26.17 12.67 4.77
CA ASN A 5 -26.59 12.88 6.15
C ASN A 5 -25.75 12.00 7.08
N LEU A 6 -24.94 12.63 7.93
CA LEU A 6 -24.16 11.93 8.95
C LEU A 6 -25.09 11.53 10.10
N TYR A 7 -24.93 10.30 10.59
CA TYR A 7 -25.66 9.84 11.78
C TYR A 7 -25.22 10.60 13.04
N GLU A 8 -23.94 10.94 13.12
CA GLU A 8 -23.38 11.77 14.17
C GLU A 8 -23.83 13.23 13.99
N ARG A 9 -24.23 13.89 15.08
CA ARG A 9 -24.56 15.32 15.08
C ARG A 9 -23.26 16.13 15.05
N ILE A 10 -22.84 16.49 13.86
CA ILE A 10 -21.63 17.30 13.63
C ILE A 10 -22.06 18.70 13.21
N SER A 11 -21.36 19.71 13.72
CA SER A 11 -21.66 21.10 13.37
C SER A 11 -21.46 21.33 11.85
N PRO A 12 -22.29 22.15 11.18
CA PRO A 12 -22.11 22.47 9.77
C PRO A 12 -20.74 23.07 9.47
N GLU A 13 -20.17 23.83 10.40
CA GLU A 13 -18.84 24.43 10.31
C GLU A 13 -17.75 23.36 10.27
N THR A 14 -17.82 22.35 11.16
CA THR A 14 -16.88 21.23 11.18
C THR A 14 -16.97 20.42 9.89
N ILE A 15 -18.17 20.16 9.36
CA ILE A 15 -18.34 19.45 8.08
C ILE A 15 -17.65 20.23 6.94
N ARG A 16 -17.82 21.55 6.91
CA ARG A 16 -17.16 22.40 5.92
C ARG A 16 -15.63 22.37 6.04
N GLN A 17 -15.10 22.42 7.26
CA GLN A 17 -13.65 22.30 7.50
C GLN A 17 -13.10 20.96 6.99
N LEU A 18 -13.81 19.86 7.24
CA LEU A 18 -13.43 18.53 6.74
C LEU A 18 -13.52 18.44 5.21
N GLN A 19 -14.51 19.08 4.59
CA GLN A 19 -14.61 19.20 3.12
C GLN A 19 -13.43 19.95 2.54
N GLU A 20 -13.05 21.08 3.13
CA GLU A 20 -11.88 21.85 2.70
C GLU A 20 -10.58 21.05 2.91
N GLN A 21 -10.46 20.33 4.02
CA GLN A 21 -9.31 19.45 4.30
C GLN A 21 -9.17 18.34 3.26
N VAL A 22 -10.27 17.64 2.93
CA VAL A 22 -10.24 16.58 1.91
C VAL A 22 -10.07 17.15 0.50
N ALA A 23 -10.61 18.33 0.21
CA ALA A 23 -10.37 19.01 -1.06
C ALA A 23 -8.87 19.32 -1.26
N ARG A 24 -8.21 19.90 -0.23
CA ARG A 24 -6.76 20.14 -0.24
C ARG A 24 -5.97 18.85 -0.39
N PHE A 25 -6.35 17.80 0.35
CA PHE A 25 -5.75 16.48 0.20
C PHE A 25 -5.85 15.97 -1.24
N ASN A 26 -6.96 16.23 -1.93
CA ASN A 26 -7.20 15.76 -3.28
C ASN A 26 -6.58 16.61 -4.40
N GLU A 27 -5.98 17.78 -4.14
CA GLU A 27 -5.45 18.69 -5.17
C GLU A 27 -4.50 18.00 -6.18
N ASN A 28 -3.66 17.08 -5.69
CA ASN A 28 -2.69 16.34 -6.50
C ASN A 28 -3.09 14.88 -6.76
N ARG A 29 -4.37 14.53 -6.51
CA ARG A 29 -4.90 13.17 -6.60
C ARG A 29 -6.04 13.13 -7.61
N ASN A 30 -6.25 11.97 -8.23
CA ASN A 30 -7.34 11.81 -9.20
C ASN A 30 -8.14 10.53 -8.95
N ALA A 31 -9.34 10.51 -9.53
CA ALA A 31 -10.28 9.39 -9.43
C ALA A 31 -10.35 8.53 -10.70
N ARG A 32 -9.37 8.66 -11.63
CA ARG A 32 -9.41 7.98 -12.94
C ARG A 32 -9.41 6.46 -12.81
N ASN A 33 -8.61 5.96 -11.86
CA ASN A 33 -8.51 4.53 -11.57
C ASN A 33 -9.34 4.15 -10.32
N GLY A 34 -10.49 4.81 -10.15
CA GLY A 34 -11.33 4.72 -8.95
C GLY A 34 -10.84 5.64 -7.83
N TYR A 35 -11.40 5.48 -6.63
CA TYR A 35 -11.19 6.36 -5.49
C TYR A 35 -11.23 5.60 -4.15
N TYR A 36 -10.71 6.20 -3.10
CA TYR A 36 -10.93 5.74 -1.73
C TYR A 36 -12.19 6.41 -1.17
N ALA A 37 -12.96 5.68 -0.38
CA ALA A 37 -14.19 6.19 0.21
C ALA A 37 -14.32 5.81 1.69
N ILE A 38 -14.69 6.78 2.51
CA ILE A 38 -15.14 6.55 3.88
C ILE A 38 -16.64 6.24 3.86
N SER A 39 -17.01 5.07 4.37
CA SER A 39 -18.41 4.68 4.59
C SER A 39 -18.97 5.38 5.82
N ILE A 40 -20.11 6.03 5.68
CA ILE A 40 -20.75 6.77 6.77
C ILE A 40 -21.38 5.82 7.80
N ALA A 41 -21.17 6.10 9.09
CA ALA A 41 -21.77 5.31 10.16
C ALA A 41 -23.31 5.39 10.14
N THR A 42 -23.96 4.29 10.49
CA THR A 42 -25.43 4.16 10.59
C THR A 42 -25.82 3.72 12.01
N PRO A 43 -27.11 3.78 12.40
CA PRO A 43 -27.56 3.31 13.72
C PRO A 43 -27.12 1.86 14.02
N TYR A 44 -27.05 1.02 12.99
CA TYR A 44 -26.69 -0.39 13.07
C TYR A 44 -25.19 -0.66 12.87
N ARG A 45 -24.46 0.30 12.28
CA ARG A 45 -23.02 0.22 12.03
C ARG A 45 -22.33 1.50 12.46
N LYS A 46 -21.92 1.52 13.73
CA LYS A 46 -21.43 2.71 14.42
C LYS A 46 -20.02 3.17 14.01
N TYR A 47 -19.35 2.44 13.13
CA TYR A 47 -17.96 2.72 12.75
C TYR A 47 -17.86 3.14 11.29
N TYR A 48 -17.05 4.17 11.06
CA TYR A 48 -16.62 4.59 9.74
C TYR A 48 -15.56 3.62 9.21
N GLY A 49 -15.78 3.08 8.03
CA GLY A 49 -14.87 2.14 7.37
C GLY A 49 -14.22 2.75 6.13
N LEU A 50 -12.97 2.40 5.86
CA LEU A 50 -12.26 2.76 4.63
C LEU A 50 -12.43 1.69 3.56
N TRP A 51 -12.77 2.14 2.36
CA TRP A 51 -12.97 1.31 1.18
C TRP A 51 -12.12 1.80 0.01
N ARG A 52 -11.70 0.86 -0.84
CA ARG A 52 -11.20 1.15 -2.17
C ARG A 52 -12.29 0.83 -3.20
N VAL A 53 -12.72 1.84 -3.94
CA VAL A 53 -13.69 1.68 -5.03
C VAL A 53 -12.95 1.67 -6.35
N PHE A 54 -13.11 0.60 -7.13
CA PHE A 54 -12.47 0.43 -8.43
C PHE A 54 -13.35 0.98 -9.58
N PRO A 55 -12.75 1.32 -10.73
CA PRO A 55 -13.53 1.68 -11.91
C PRO A 55 -14.26 0.44 -12.46
N GLU A 56 -15.36 0.67 -13.19
CA GLU A 56 -16.06 -0.30 -14.04
C GLU A 56 -16.34 -1.69 -13.43
N GLY A 57 -17.49 -1.86 -12.76
CA GLY A 57 -18.07 -3.18 -12.45
C GLY A 57 -17.30 -4.05 -11.44
N HIS A 58 -16.08 -3.66 -11.05
CA HIS A 58 -15.31 -4.31 -10.01
C HIS A 58 -15.86 -3.95 -8.61
N PRO A 59 -16.08 -4.95 -7.74
CA PRO A 59 -16.63 -4.70 -6.40
C PRO A 59 -15.65 -3.87 -5.56
N PRO A 60 -16.14 -2.95 -4.70
CA PRO A 60 -15.31 -2.22 -3.78
C PRO A 60 -14.73 -3.15 -2.71
N VAL A 61 -13.50 -2.87 -2.28
CA VAL A 61 -12.77 -3.66 -1.28
C VAL A 61 -12.76 -2.93 0.04
N PHE A 62 -13.25 -3.59 1.10
CA PHE A 62 -13.14 -3.09 2.47
C PHE A 62 -11.70 -3.24 2.96
N LEU A 63 -11.15 -2.15 3.48
CA LEU A 63 -9.76 -2.12 3.92
C LEU A 63 -9.61 -2.26 5.42
N ARG A 64 -10.30 -1.38 6.17
CA ARG A 64 -10.28 -1.38 7.64
C ARG A 64 -11.36 -0.51 8.22
N THR A 65 -11.63 -0.72 9.50
CA THR A 65 -12.35 0.24 10.34
C THR A 65 -11.43 1.39 10.73
N LEU A 66 -11.92 2.63 10.66
CA LEU A 66 -11.15 3.85 10.95
C LEU A 66 -11.41 4.38 12.38
N SER A 67 -12.63 4.84 12.64
CA SER A 67 -13.06 5.34 13.94
C SER A 67 -14.59 5.29 14.07
N ASN A 68 -15.11 5.51 15.27
CA ASN A 68 -16.52 5.78 15.55
C ASN A 68 -16.87 7.28 15.44
N GLN A 69 -15.87 8.17 15.34
CA GLN A 69 -16.04 9.60 15.14
C GLN A 69 -15.63 9.99 13.72
N PHE A 70 -16.41 10.84 13.06
CA PHE A 70 -16.15 11.19 11.66
C PHE A 70 -14.84 11.97 11.46
N THR A 71 -14.57 12.94 12.33
CA THR A 71 -13.35 13.78 12.28
C THR A 71 -12.09 12.94 12.36
N GLU A 72 -12.02 12.04 13.33
CA GLU A 72 -10.91 11.10 13.48
C GLU A 72 -10.80 10.13 12.30
N ALA A 73 -11.94 9.68 11.76
CA ALA A 73 -11.93 8.78 10.61
C ALA A 73 -11.33 9.45 9.37
N VAL A 74 -11.67 10.72 9.12
CA VAL A 74 -11.07 11.53 8.04
C VAL A 74 -9.57 11.67 8.24
N GLN A 75 -9.12 12.03 9.45
CA GLN A 75 -7.69 12.18 9.73
C GLN A 75 -6.93 10.86 9.52
N LYS A 76 -7.43 9.76 10.09
CA LYS A 76 -6.83 8.43 9.91
C LYS A 76 -6.79 7.99 8.44
N ALA A 77 -7.81 8.33 7.65
CA ALA A 77 -7.83 8.04 6.22
C ALA A 77 -6.77 8.85 5.46
N ILE A 78 -6.62 10.13 5.78
CA ILE A 78 -5.59 11.01 5.19
C ILE A 78 -4.19 10.49 5.53
N ASP A 79 -3.93 10.19 6.80
CA ASP A 79 -2.64 9.67 7.26
C ASP A 79 -2.31 8.35 6.56
N LEU A 80 -3.31 7.50 6.35
CA LEU A 80 -3.11 6.24 5.64
C LEU A 80 -2.76 6.43 4.17
N LEU A 81 -3.40 7.39 3.54
CA LEU A 81 -3.32 7.64 2.10
C LEU A 81 -2.24 8.66 1.76
N GLU A 82 -1.31 8.95 2.69
CA GLU A 82 -0.23 9.92 2.55
C GLU A 82 0.52 9.73 1.22
N TYR A 83 0.89 8.50 0.89
CA TYR A 83 1.64 8.15 -0.33
C TYR A 83 0.77 7.85 -1.55
N SER A 84 -0.54 7.68 -1.35
CA SER A 84 -1.46 7.34 -2.43
C SER A 84 -1.73 8.55 -3.31
N LYS A 85 -1.82 8.32 -4.63
CA LYS A 85 -2.21 9.34 -5.63
C LYS A 85 -3.69 9.30 -5.99
N VAL A 86 -4.45 8.45 -5.30
CA VAL A 86 -5.87 8.21 -5.53
C VAL A 86 -6.70 9.12 -4.64
N ALA A 87 -7.74 9.74 -5.21
CA ALA A 87 -8.58 10.68 -4.47
C ALA A 87 -9.37 10.00 -3.33
N LEU A 88 -9.61 10.74 -2.26
CA LEU A 88 -10.44 10.34 -1.11
C LEU A 88 -11.79 11.05 -1.13
N THR A 89 -12.87 10.33 -0.86
CA THR A 89 -14.21 10.89 -0.65
C THR A 89 -14.90 10.17 0.52
N TRP A 90 -16.15 10.49 0.78
CA TRP A 90 -17.03 9.71 1.63
C TRP A 90 -18.36 9.47 0.93
N LEU A 91 -18.99 8.33 1.24
CA LEU A 91 -20.23 7.89 0.63
C LEU A 91 -21.20 7.39 1.71
N ASP A 92 -22.49 7.46 1.38
CA ASP A 92 -23.52 6.87 2.20
C ASP A 92 -23.32 5.35 2.30
N ASN A 93 -23.61 4.78 3.48
CA ASN A 93 -23.42 3.36 3.71
C ASN A 93 -24.28 2.50 2.77
N SER A 94 -25.39 3.02 2.25
CA SER A 94 -26.26 2.32 1.29
C SER A 94 -25.50 1.83 0.06
N PHE A 95 -24.44 2.56 -0.37
CA PHE A 95 -23.58 2.12 -1.47
C PHE A 95 -22.80 0.84 -1.13
N PHE A 96 -22.37 0.68 0.13
CA PHE A 96 -21.57 -0.46 0.57
C PHE A 96 -22.41 -1.65 1.06
N MET A 97 -23.71 -1.44 1.31
CA MET A 97 -24.61 -2.45 1.86
C MET A 97 -24.55 -3.81 1.14
N PRO A 98 -24.58 -3.87 -0.21
CA PRO A 98 -24.54 -5.14 -0.94
C PRO A 98 -23.24 -5.93 -0.77
N TYR A 99 -22.15 -5.28 -0.34
CA TYR A 99 -20.83 -5.89 -0.24
C TYR A 99 -20.51 -6.37 1.18
N TYR A 100 -21.37 -6.06 2.16
CA TYR A 100 -21.26 -6.60 3.50
C TYR A 100 -21.69 -8.06 3.59
N GLY A 101 -21.07 -8.80 4.51
CA GLY A 101 -21.43 -10.20 4.76
C GLY A 101 -21.01 -11.14 3.64
N ASN A 102 -20.15 -10.68 2.72
CA ASN A 102 -19.54 -11.59 1.78
C ASN A 102 -18.63 -12.57 2.51
N THR A 103 -18.57 -13.81 2.01
CA THR A 103 -17.79 -14.88 2.62
C THR A 103 -16.59 -15.28 1.77
N TYR A 104 -16.46 -14.76 0.54
CA TYR A 104 -15.31 -15.07 -0.33
C TYR A 104 -13.98 -14.53 0.22
N ASP A 105 -14.03 -13.54 1.12
CA ASP A 105 -12.86 -12.92 1.74
C ASP A 105 -12.43 -13.65 3.02
N ILE A 106 -13.18 -14.65 3.49
CA ILE A 106 -12.83 -15.48 4.64
C ILE A 106 -11.85 -16.56 4.18
N LEU A 107 -10.69 -16.61 4.83
CA LEU A 107 -9.68 -17.64 4.58
C LEU A 107 -10.16 -19.00 5.05
N SER A 108 -10.32 -19.96 4.14
CA SER A 108 -10.70 -21.33 4.44
C SER A 108 -9.51 -22.24 4.79
N PHE A 109 -8.28 -21.72 4.84
CA PHE A 109 -7.06 -22.50 5.07
C PHE A 109 -5.94 -21.65 5.68
N GLY A 110 -4.83 -22.32 6.01
CA GLY A 110 -3.59 -21.67 6.43
C GLY A 110 -3.61 -21.11 7.85
N LYS A 111 -2.58 -20.29 8.17
CA LYS A 111 -2.35 -19.72 9.51
C LYS A 111 -3.53 -18.88 10.01
N TYR A 112 -4.22 -18.19 9.10
CA TYR A 112 -5.30 -17.26 9.41
C TYR A 112 -6.68 -17.81 9.03
N HIS A 113 -6.88 -19.13 9.14
CA HIS A 113 -8.17 -19.78 8.89
C HIS A 113 -9.30 -19.12 9.69
N GLY A 114 -10.44 -18.86 9.02
CA GLY A 114 -11.63 -18.22 9.60
C GLY A 114 -11.53 -16.71 9.75
N LYS A 115 -10.44 -16.06 9.29
CA LYS A 115 -10.27 -14.60 9.32
C LYS A 115 -10.58 -13.97 7.97
N HIS A 116 -11.07 -12.73 7.99
CA HIS A 116 -11.28 -11.95 6.78
C HIS A 116 -9.95 -11.46 6.22
N LEU A 117 -9.83 -11.41 4.90
CA LEU A 117 -8.58 -11.00 4.23
C LEU A 117 -8.14 -9.59 4.64
N ALA A 118 -9.09 -8.67 4.86
CA ALA A 118 -8.82 -7.32 5.36
C ALA A 118 -8.17 -7.32 6.76
N GLU A 119 -8.66 -8.17 7.67
CA GLU A 119 -8.11 -8.31 9.02
C GLU A 119 -6.68 -8.87 8.97
N VAL A 120 -6.47 -9.86 8.11
CA VAL A 120 -5.14 -10.44 7.89
C VAL A 120 -4.20 -9.43 7.28
N TYR A 121 -4.65 -8.64 6.30
CA TYR A 121 -3.84 -7.58 5.70
C TYR A 121 -3.40 -6.53 6.74
N TYR A 122 -4.28 -6.19 7.69
CA TYR A 122 -3.95 -5.26 8.76
C TYR A 122 -2.88 -5.79 9.72
N VAL A 123 -2.88 -7.09 10.01
CA VAL A 123 -1.93 -7.73 10.96
C VAL A 123 -0.64 -8.19 10.27
N ASP A 124 -0.75 -8.78 9.09
CA ASP A 124 0.32 -9.44 8.35
C ASP A 124 0.11 -9.28 6.83
N PRO A 125 0.45 -8.10 6.28
CA PRO A 125 0.27 -7.82 4.85
C PRO A 125 1.08 -8.77 3.96
N ASN A 126 2.22 -9.29 4.44
CA ASN A 126 3.06 -10.21 3.66
C ASN A 126 2.34 -11.52 3.33
N TYR A 127 1.47 -12.01 4.22
CA TYR A 127 0.67 -13.19 3.96
C TYR A 127 -0.29 -12.96 2.79
N VAL A 128 -0.95 -11.80 2.75
CA VAL A 128 -1.86 -11.42 1.66
C VAL A 128 -1.09 -11.19 0.35
N LEU A 129 0.08 -10.57 0.41
CA LEU A 129 0.96 -10.43 -0.76
C LEU A 129 1.46 -11.78 -1.27
N TRP A 130 1.72 -12.75 -0.39
CA TRP A 130 2.04 -14.12 -0.79
C TRP A 130 0.86 -14.78 -1.50
N LEU A 131 -0.36 -14.64 -0.96
CA LEU A 131 -1.58 -15.13 -1.60
C LEU A 131 -1.75 -14.56 -3.02
N ALA A 132 -1.50 -13.26 -3.19
CA ALA A 132 -1.63 -12.60 -4.48
C ALA A 132 -0.62 -13.06 -5.54
N ASN A 133 0.62 -13.35 -5.12
CA ASN A 133 1.75 -13.53 -6.04
C ASN A 133 2.25 -14.97 -6.20
N LYS A 134 2.04 -15.83 -5.20
CA LYS A 134 2.66 -17.17 -5.15
C LYS A 134 1.67 -18.31 -4.93
N PHE A 135 0.46 -18.04 -4.47
CA PHE A 135 -0.53 -19.08 -4.20
C PHE A 135 -1.26 -19.46 -5.49
N ASP A 136 -1.28 -20.76 -5.81
CA ASP A 136 -2.00 -21.30 -6.96
C ASP A 136 -3.30 -21.98 -6.53
N PRO A 137 -4.48 -21.42 -6.84
CA PRO A 137 -5.76 -21.92 -6.37
C PRO A 137 -6.34 -23.05 -7.25
N GLU A 138 -6.50 -24.23 -6.67
CA GLU A 138 -7.17 -25.36 -7.36
C GLU A 138 -8.70 -25.17 -7.44
N LYS A 139 -9.34 -24.69 -6.36
CA LYS A 139 -10.80 -24.54 -6.25
C LYS A 139 -11.29 -23.17 -6.76
N LYS A 140 -12.47 -23.13 -7.38
CA LYS A 140 -13.09 -21.88 -7.88
C LYS A 140 -13.26 -20.80 -6.80
N GLN A 141 -13.64 -21.17 -5.58
CA GLN A 141 -13.77 -20.24 -4.46
C GLN A 141 -12.43 -19.58 -4.11
N LEU A 142 -11.35 -20.36 -4.13
CA LEU A 142 -10.00 -19.86 -3.85
C LEU A 142 -9.49 -18.93 -4.96
N LYS A 143 -9.95 -19.11 -6.20
CA LYS A 143 -9.64 -18.17 -7.30
C LYS A 143 -10.17 -16.78 -7.00
N GLN A 144 -11.42 -16.66 -6.53
CA GLN A 144 -11.99 -15.36 -6.14
C GLN A 144 -11.23 -14.71 -4.99
N LEU A 145 -10.81 -15.51 -4.00
CA LEU A 145 -9.98 -15.05 -2.90
C LEU A 145 -8.60 -14.54 -3.38
N VAL A 146 -7.99 -15.21 -4.36
CA VAL A 146 -6.72 -14.77 -4.95
C VAL A 146 -6.88 -13.49 -5.75
N GLU A 147 -7.96 -13.33 -6.51
CA GLU A 147 -8.25 -12.06 -7.19
C GLU A 147 -8.41 -10.92 -6.18
N LEU A 148 -9.14 -11.16 -5.08
CA LEU A 148 -9.22 -10.18 -3.99
C LEU A 148 -7.84 -9.87 -3.39
N ALA A 149 -6.99 -10.89 -3.20
CA ALA A 149 -5.62 -10.67 -2.72
C ALA A 149 -4.78 -9.84 -3.69
N LYS A 150 -4.97 -9.98 -5.01
CA LYS A 150 -4.34 -9.12 -6.02
C LYS A 150 -4.81 -7.67 -5.90
N ASP A 151 -6.09 -7.43 -5.62
CA ASP A 151 -6.58 -6.08 -5.33
C ASP A 151 -5.89 -5.49 -4.09
N PHE A 152 -5.73 -6.29 -3.02
CA PHE A 152 -4.96 -5.88 -1.85
C PHE A 152 -3.48 -5.63 -2.17
N ALA A 153 -2.86 -6.38 -3.10
CA ALA A 153 -1.49 -6.13 -3.53
C ALA A 153 -1.34 -4.82 -4.29
N LEU A 154 -2.32 -4.48 -5.16
CA LEU A 154 -2.39 -3.17 -5.79
C LEU A 154 -2.53 -2.07 -4.75
N ILE A 155 -3.48 -2.20 -3.82
CA ILE A 155 -3.69 -1.24 -2.74
C ILE A 155 -2.41 -1.10 -1.89
N HIS A 156 -1.74 -2.20 -1.57
CA HIS A 156 -0.48 -2.15 -0.83
C HIS A 156 0.60 -1.32 -1.55
N SER A 157 0.67 -1.41 -2.88
CA SER A 157 1.58 -0.57 -3.67
C SER A 157 1.19 0.91 -3.70
N GLU A 158 -0.11 1.23 -3.59
CA GLU A 158 -0.61 2.61 -3.47
C GLU A 158 -0.32 3.22 -2.08
N LEU A 159 -0.39 2.39 -1.02
CA LEU A 159 -0.17 2.84 0.37
C LEU A 159 1.30 2.87 0.77
N SER A 160 2.13 2.04 0.14
CA SER A 160 3.55 1.96 0.48
C SER A 160 4.30 3.17 -0.06
N PRO A 161 5.27 3.72 0.69
CA PRO A 161 6.14 4.75 0.16
C PRO A 161 6.79 4.24 -1.13
N PRO A 162 6.92 5.08 -2.17
CA PRO A 162 7.59 4.67 -3.39
C PRO A 162 8.96 4.12 -3.02
N ARG A 163 9.26 2.89 -3.47
CA ARG A 163 10.58 2.30 -3.26
C ARG A 163 11.59 3.36 -3.68
N LYS A 164 12.50 3.74 -2.77
CA LYS A 164 13.67 4.55 -3.14
C LYS A 164 14.21 3.95 -4.43
N ARG A 165 14.51 4.77 -5.44
CA ARG A 165 15.16 4.29 -6.65
C ARG A 165 16.31 3.42 -6.17
N VAL A 166 16.18 2.10 -6.31
CA VAL A 166 17.32 1.21 -6.25
C VAL A 166 18.20 1.83 -7.32
N TYR A 167 19.37 2.33 -6.94
CA TYR A 167 20.35 2.78 -7.92
C TYR A 167 20.46 1.60 -8.88
N SER A 168 19.86 1.76 -10.06
CA SER A 168 19.93 0.77 -11.11
C SER A 168 21.40 0.80 -11.49
N SER A 169 22.19 -0.04 -10.86
CA SER A 169 23.53 -0.34 -11.32
C SER A 169 23.31 -1.00 -12.66
N SER A 170 23.33 -0.21 -13.72
CA SER A 170 23.28 -0.71 -15.08
C SER A 170 24.53 -1.56 -15.27
N SER A 171 24.42 -2.86 -15.04
CA SER A 171 25.50 -3.79 -15.30
C SER A 171 25.63 -3.91 -16.81
N ARG A 172 26.61 -3.23 -17.38
CA ARG A 172 27.00 -3.42 -18.78
C ARG A 172 28.18 -4.38 -18.81
N PHE A 173 28.17 -5.32 -19.74
CA PHE A 173 29.34 -6.12 -20.03
C PHE A 173 30.51 -5.20 -20.41
N VAL A 174 31.61 -5.32 -19.67
CA VAL A 174 32.81 -4.49 -19.87
C VAL A 174 33.96 -5.24 -20.52
N ALA A 175 34.17 -6.52 -20.17
CA ALA A 175 35.24 -7.37 -20.71
C ALA A 175 35.14 -8.83 -20.21
N LYS A 176 35.91 -9.74 -20.83
CA LYS A 176 36.14 -11.12 -20.34
C LYS A 176 37.34 -11.20 -19.40
N VAL A 177 37.43 -12.29 -18.62
CA VAL A 177 38.57 -12.56 -17.72
C VAL A 177 39.87 -12.63 -18.53
N GLY A 178 40.83 -11.76 -18.21
CA GLY A 178 42.12 -11.65 -18.88
C GLY A 178 42.25 -10.47 -19.85
N GLU A 179 41.15 -9.79 -20.19
CA GLU A 179 41.17 -8.56 -21.01
C GLU A 179 41.48 -7.33 -20.14
N LYS A 180 42.29 -6.40 -20.69
CA LYS A 180 42.64 -5.15 -20.01
C LYS A 180 41.55 -4.11 -20.24
N LEU A 181 41.00 -3.55 -19.16
CA LEU A 181 40.02 -2.47 -19.23
C LEU A 181 40.75 -1.13 -19.44
N GLU A 182 40.59 -0.54 -20.62
CA GLU A 182 41.11 0.79 -20.94
C GLU A 182 40.01 1.85 -20.74
N HIS A 183 40.40 3.04 -20.26
CA HIS A 183 39.50 4.18 -19.99
C HIS A 183 38.47 4.02 -18.85
N LEU A 184 38.73 3.15 -17.86
CA LEU A 184 37.94 3.10 -16.64
C LEU A 184 38.38 4.21 -15.67
N SER A 185 37.52 5.20 -15.42
CA SER A 185 37.73 6.20 -14.37
C SER A 185 37.15 5.66 -13.07
N VAL A 186 38.01 5.35 -12.10
CA VAL A 186 37.60 4.75 -10.82
C VAL A 186 37.87 5.75 -9.70
N LYS A 187 36.91 5.92 -8.80
CA LYS A 187 37.04 6.74 -7.60
C LYS A 187 37.35 5.86 -6.39
N ILE A 188 38.47 6.14 -5.72
CA ILE A 188 38.78 5.53 -4.42
C ILE A 188 37.83 6.14 -3.39
N VAL A 189 37.03 5.31 -2.74
CA VAL A 189 36.09 5.74 -1.70
C VAL A 189 36.77 5.71 -0.34
N THR A 190 37.55 4.65 -0.07
CA THR A 190 38.31 4.50 1.17
C THR A 190 39.64 3.79 0.89
N ALA A 191 40.68 4.17 1.64
CA ALA A 191 41.97 3.51 1.64
C ALA A 191 42.43 3.30 3.09
N ARG A 192 42.94 2.12 3.40
CA ARG A 192 43.46 1.76 4.72
C ARG A 192 44.83 1.11 4.58
N LEU A 193 45.79 1.53 5.39
CA LEU A 193 47.09 0.88 5.49
C LEU A 193 46.97 -0.32 6.42
N GLN A 194 47.30 -1.50 5.94
CA GLN A 194 47.28 -2.74 6.71
C GLN A 194 48.68 -3.35 6.81
N VAL A 195 48.97 -3.95 7.96
CA VAL A 195 50.21 -4.68 8.22
C VAL A 195 50.02 -6.11 7.77
N ASN A 196 50.91 -6.62 6.91
CA ASN A 196 50.87 -8.04 6.55
C ASN A 196 51.48 -8.87 7.68
N THR A 197 50.68 -9.75 8.30
CA THR A 197 51.17 -10.57 9.42
C THR A 197 52.19 -11.64 8.99
N TYR A 198 52.30 -11.92 7.69
CA TYR A 198 53.16 -12.98 7.15
C TYR A 198 54.40 -12.47 6.40
N LYS A 199 54.48 -11.16 6.10
CA LYS A 199 55.64 -10.51 5.46
C LYS A 199 55.90 -9.17 6.13
N PRO A 200 57.16 -8.75 6.33
CA PRO A 200 57.49 -7.49 6.98
C PRO A 200 57.26 -6.28 6.04
N ASP A 201 56.06 -6.16 5.48
CA ASP A 201 55.66 -5.11 4.56
C ASP A 201 54.22 -4.65 4.85
N PHE A 202 53.93 -3.40 4.48
CA PHE A 202 52.58 -2.82 4.53
C PHE A 202 51.92 -2.94 3.16
N TYR A 203 50.59 -3.10 3.14
CA TYR A 203 49.80 -2.98 1.92
C TYR A 203 48.64 -2.02 2.11
N ILE A 204 48.17 -1.44 1.01
CA ILE A 204 47.04 -0.52 1.01
C ILE A 204 45.81 -1.29 0.54
N ASP A 205 44.85 -1.44 1.45
CA ASP A 205 43.52 -1.96 1.14
C ASP A 205 42.64 -0.81 0.65
N GLN A 206 42.11 -0.91 -0.56
CA GLN A 206 41.34 0.16 -1.20
C GLN A 206 39.95 -0.33 -1.59
N PHE A 207 38.94 0.44 -1.24
CA PHE A 207 37.60 0.28 -1.81
C PHE A 207 37.43 1.27 -2.95
N VAL A 208 37.18 0.75 -4.15
CA VAL A 208 37.13 1.54 -5.38
C VAL A 208 35.77 1.36 -6.06
N THR A 209 35.18 2.45 -6.55
CA THR A 209 33.93 2.44 -7.33
C THR A 209 34.15 3.12 -8.68
N ALA A 210 33.68 2.49 -9.75
CA ALA A 210 33.58 3.14 -11.06
C ALA A 210 32.27 3.94 -11.16
#